data_AF-A0A0D2RQE5-F1
#
_entry.id   AF-A0A0D2RQE5-F1
#
_cell.length_a   1.000
_cell.length_b   1.000
_cell.length_c   1.000
_cell.angle_alpha   90.00
_cell.angle_beta   90.00
_cell.angle_gamma   90.00
#
_symmetry.space_group_name_H-M   'P 1'
#
loop_
_entity.id
_entity.type
_entity.pdbx_description
1 polymer ?
#
loop_
_entity_poly.entity_id
_entity_poly.type
_entity_poly.pdbx_seq_one_letter_code
_entity_poly.pdbx_strand_id
1 'polypeptide(L)'
;MASDLETKAKEAFIDDHFELALHLYSQAIQLNPKHAELYADRAQANIKLNNLTEAVADANKAIELDPSMSKAYLRKATACMKLEEYQTAKSALETGAALAPAESRFSKLIKECEERIAEETGDVSMQMPEALAKNDVPAKEIELDKDQPNLEIEAAPPKPAYRHEFYQKPEEVVVTIFAKGIPHDCVKVDYGEQTLSVAINAPGKEAYHFQPRLFAKIIPEKCRYDVLSTKVEIRLAKSVPIHWTSLEFSREVAITQRVNVSSVSASQRPSYPSSKPQRVDWDKIEAQVKKEVQR
;
A
#
# COMPACT_ATOMS: atom_id res chain seq x y z
N MET A 1 27.15 20.99 14.98
CA MET A 1 27.29 19.72 15.75
C MET A 1 25.96 18.98 15.69
N ALA A 2 25.90 17.66 15.97
CA ALA A 2 24.64 16.90 15.89
C ALA A 2 23.52 17.50 16.76
N SER A 3 23.86 17.92 17.99
CA SER A 3 22.93 18.58 18.91
C SER A 3 22.35 19.91 18.38
N ASP A 4 23.12 20.65 17.58
CA ASP A 4 22.66 21.93 16.99
C ASP A 4 21.70 21.71 15.81
N LEU A 5 21.82 20.57 15.12
CA LEU A 5 20.86 20.18 14.07
C LEU A 5 19.56 19.65 14.69
N GLU A 6 19.66 18.95 15.82
CA GLU A 6 18.51 18.47 16.57
C GLU A 6 17.65 19.62 17.10
N THR A 7 18.26 20.65 17.69
CA THR A 7 17.52 21.83 18.17
C THR A 7 16.81 22.55 17.03
N LYS A 8 17.51 22.80 15.92
CA LYS A 8 16.93 23.39 14.70
C LYS A 8 15.79 22.54 14.11
N ALA A 9 15.93 21.22 14.15
CA ALA A 9 14.89 20.31 13.69
C ALA A 9 13.64 20.38 14.59
N LYS A 10 13.83 20.47 15.91
CA LYS A 10 12.74 20.66 16.89
C LYS A 10 12.05 22.00 16.70
N GLU A 11 12.80 23.08 16.47
CA GLU A 11 12.26 24.41 16.13
C GLU A 11 11.45 24.37 14.84
N ALA A 12 12.02 23.83 13.75
CA ALA A 12 11.31 23.67 12.48
C ALA A 12 10.04 22.83 12.62
N PHE A 13 10.05 21.82 13.49
CA PHE A 13 8.86 21.00 13.78
C PHE A 13 7.79 21.78 14.54
N ILE A 14 8.17 22.62 15.50
CA ILE A 14 7.25 23.49 16.25
C ILE A 14 6.60 24.52 15.32
N ASP A 15 7.33 25.02 14.35
CA ASP A 15 6.85 25.97 13.33
C ASP A 15 6.08 25.29 12.18
N ASP A 16 5.70 24.01 12.32
CA ASP A 16 5.02 23.19 11.31
C ASP A 16 5.78 23.03 9.96
N HIS A 17 7.07 23.37 9.90
CA HIS A 17 7.94 23.14 8.75
C HIS A 17 8.44 21.69 8.72
N PHE A 18 7.53 20.74 8.58
CA PHE A 18 7.83 19.31 8.75
C PHE A 18 8.85 18.74 7.75
N GLU A 19 8.86 19.22 6.50
CA GLU A 19 9.85 18.81 5.48
C GLU A 19 11.27 19.24 5.88
N LEU A 20 11.40 20.48 6.37
CA LEU A 20 12.67 21.00 6.87
C LEU A 20 13.11 20.24 8.12
N ALA A 21 12.20 19.97 9.05
CA ALA A 21 12.48 19.18 10.25
C ALA A 21 12.98 17.78 9.88
N LEU A 22 12.33 17.09 8.94
CA LEU A 22 12.75 15.77 8.44
C LEU A 22 14.16 15.79 7.87
N HIS A 23 14.47 16.80 7.05
CA HIS A 23 15.80 16.98 6.48
C HIS A 23 16.87 17.22 7.56
N LEU A 24 16.59 18.10 8.52
CA LEU A 24 17.49 18.40 9.63
C LEU A 24 17.70 17.19 10.55
N TYR A 25 16.65 16.44 10.89
CA TYR A 25 16.77 15.18 11.62
C TYR A 25 17.62 14.16 10.86
N SER A 26 17.46 14.07 9.54
CA SER A 26 18.25 13.15 8.72
C SER A 26 19.74 13.52 8.73
N GLN A 27 20.08 14.81 8.70
CA GLN A 27 21.47 15.25 8.88
C GLN A 27 21.98 14.97 10.30
N ALA A 28 21.18 15.20 11.33
CA ALA A 28 21.54 14.90 12.72
C ALA A 28 21.82 13.40 12.91
N ILE A 29 21.01 12.53 12.30
CA ILE A 29 21.18 11.07 12.31
C ILE A 29 22.47 10.65 11.60
N GLN A 30 22.85 11.28 10.49
CA GLN A 30 24.13 11.00 9.83
C GLN A 30 25.33 11.27 10.75
N LEU A 31 25.23 12.30 11.60
CA LEU A 31 26.28 12.63 12.57
C LEU A 31 26.23 11.74 13.83
N ASN A 32 25.04 11.30 14.26
CA ASN A 32 24.88 10.41 15.40
C ASN A 32 23.83 9.32 15.13
N PRO A 33 24.20 8.23 14.44
CA PRO A 33 23.27 7.20 13.98
C PRO A 33 22.73 6.29 15.08
N LYS A 34 23.27 6.40 16.31
CA LYS A 34 22.83 5.61 17.48
C LYS A 34 21.91 6.38 18.42
N HIS A 35 21.56 7.62 18.09
CA HIS A 35 20.68 8.43 18.92
C HIS A 35 19.21 8.08 18.67
N ALA A 36 18.61 7.30 19.57
CA ALA A 36 17.22 6.83 19.45
C ALA A 36 16.19 7.96 19.31
N GLU A 37 16.34 9.06 20.08
CA GLU A 37 15.40 10.19 20.04
C GLU A 37 15.28 10.82 18.64
N LEU A 38 16.39 10.91 17.89
CA LEU A 38 16.36 11.47 16.54
C LEU A 38 15.47 10.68 15.59
N TYR A 39 15.46 9.35 15.71
CA TYR A 39 14.57 8.50 14.91
C TYR A 39 13.12 8.64 15.39
N ALA A 40 12.86 8.71 16.69
CA ALA A 40 11.51 8.91 17.22
C ALA A 40 10.92 10.28 16.80
N ASP A 41 11.73 11.33 16.78
CA ASP A 41 11.32 12.67 16.36
C ASP A 41 11.17 12.77 14.83
N ARG A 42 12.05 12.11 14.05
CA ARG A 42 11.88 11.99 12.60
C ARG A 42 10.63 11.19 12.22
N ALA A 43 10.32 10.12 12.95
CA ALA A 43 9.07 9.37 12.79
C ALA A 43 7.85 10.29 12.98
N GLN A 44 7.90 11.20 13.96
CA GLN A 44 6.82 12.16 14.18
C GLN A 44 6.66 13.14 13.01
N ALA A 45 7.76 13.63 12.45
CA ALA A 45 7.72 14.48 11.24
C ALA A 45 7.13 13.72 10.05
N ASN A 46 7.53 12.46 9.85
CA ASN A 46 6.98 11.57 8.82
C ASN A 46 5.46 11.35 8.99
N ILE A 47 4.96 11.16 10.22
CA ILE A 47 3.51 11.06 10.51
C ILE A 47 2.77 12.32 10.10
N LYS A 48 3.36 13.50 10.35
CA LYS A 48 2.76 14.80 9.98
C LYS A 48 2.71 15.00 8.46
N LEU A 49 3.70 14.46 7.74
CA LEU A 49 3.76 14.47 6.28
C LEU A 49 3.00 13.32 5.61
N ASN A 50 2.36 12.43 6.38
CA ASN A 50 1.68 11.23 5.90
C ASN A 50 2.60 10.19 5.22
N ASN A 51 3.90 10.23 5.52
CA ASN A 51 4.90 9.22 5.11
C ASN A 51 4.90 8.08 6.15
N LEU A 52 3.81 7.30 6.19
CA LEU A 52 3.51 6.41 7.31
C LEU A 52 4.45 5.20 7.39
N THR A 53 4.85 4.65 6.24
CA THR A 53 5.80 3.54 6.15
C THR A 53 7.17 3.89 6.71
N GLU A 54 7.66 5.08 6.38
CA GLU A 54 8.92 5.65 6.88
C GLU A 54 8.82 5.96 8.37
N ALA A 55 7.67 6.45 8.83
CA ALA A 55 7.43 6.64 10.26
C ALA A 55 7.51 5.34 11.05
N VAL A 56 6.94 4.24 10.54
CA VAL A 56 7.04 2.92 11.17
C VAL A 56 8.49 2.43 11.18
N ALA A 57 9.23 2.60 10.08
CA ALA A 57 10.63 2.22 10.00
C ALA A 57 11.49 2.99 11.02
N ASP A 58 11.32 4.31 11.12
CA ASP A 58 12.02 5.15 12.08
C ASP A 58 11.65 4.81 13.52
N ALA A 59 10.37 4.60 13.81
CA ALA A 59 9.92 4.20 15.14
C ALA A 59 10.48 2.83 15.55
N ASN A 60 10.53 1.85 14.64
CA ASN A 60 11.19 0.56 14.88
C ASN A 60 12.69 0.75 15.14
N LYS A 61 13.37 1.64 14.41
CA LYS A 61 14.79 1.90 14.64
C LYS A 61 15.04 2.55 16.00
N ALA A 62 14.18 3.47 16.42
CA ALA A 62 14.23 4.05 17.76
C ALA A 62 14.05 2.97 18.85
N ILE A 63 13.10 2.04 18.69
CA ILE A 63 12.88 0.92 19.61
C ILE A 63 14.08 -0.04 19.64
N GLU A 64 14.71 -0.31 18.50
CA GLU A 64 15.90 -1.16 18.43
C GLU A 64 17.08 -0.54 19.19
N LEU A 65 17.23 0.79 19.14
CA LEU A 65 18.28 1.53 19.83
C LEU A 65 17.98 1.74 21.32
N ASP A 66 16.72 2.00 21.66
CA ASP A 66 16.24 2.15 23.04
C ASP A 66 14.86 1.48 23.22
N PRO A 67 14.84 0.21 23.68
CA PRO A 67 13.59 -0.52 23.93
C PRO A 67 12.76 0.05 25.08
N SER A 68 13.30 0.95 25.90
CA SER A 68 12.58 1.57 27.02
C SER A 68 11.84 2.86 26.63
N MET A 69 12.01 3.31 25.37
CA MET A 69 11.45 4.57 24.89
C MET A 69 9.97 4.47 24.55
N SER A 70 9.09 4.73 25.53
CA SER A 70 7.62 4.74 25.35
C SER A 70 7.15 5.62 24.19
N LYS A 71 7.81 6.76 23.94
CA LYS A 71 7.53 7.65 22.80
C LYS A 71 7.66 6.94 21.45
N ALA A 72 8.64 6.06 21.28
CA ALA A 72 8.87 5.36 20.02
C ALA A 72 7.74 4.37 19.71
N TYR A 73 7.26 3.64 20.72
CA TYR A 73 6.07 2.79 20.63
C TYR A 73 4.82 3.59 20.25
N LEU A 74 4.65 4.77 20.83
CA LEU A 74 3.55 5.67 20.50
C LEU A 74 3.62 6.17 19.05
N ARG A 75 4.81 6.49 18.54
CA ARG A 75 4.99 6.86 17.11
C ARG A 75 4.64 5.70 16.20
N LYS A 76 5.16 4.50 16.49
CA LYS A 76 4.85 3.28 15.73
C LYS A 76 3.35 3.03 15.68
N ALA A 77 2.69 3.03 16.83
CA ALA A 77 1.25 2.80 16.91
C ALA A 77 0.45 3.85 16.13
N THR A 78 0.80 5.13 16.26
CA THR A 78 0.11 6.22 15.54
C THR A 78 0.24 6.05 14.02
N ALA A 79 1.42 5.65 13.54
CA ALA A 79 1.64 5.39 12.12
C ALA A 79 0.87 4.15 11.63
N CYS A 80 0.89 3.05 12.38
CA CYS A 80 0.13 1.83 12.08
C CYS A 80 -1.40 2.08 12.07
N MET A 81 -1.94 2.87 13.02
CA MET A 81 -3.37 3.22 13.01
C MET A 81 -3.77 3.98 11.75
N LYS A 82 -2.92 4.90 11.27
CA LYS A 82 -3.15 5.62 10.02
C LYS A 82 -2.99 4.74 8.77
N LEU A 83 -2.31 3.61 8.89
CA LEU A 83 -2.19 2.56 7.87
C LEU A 83 -3.30 1.50 8.01
N GLU A 84 -4.24 1.67 8.94
CA GLU A 84 -5.30 0.69 9.25
C GLU A 84 -4.76 -0.66 9.76
N GLU A 85 -3.51 -0.70 10.22
CA GLU A 85 -2.90 -1.87 10.87
C GLU A 85 -3.19 -1.89 12.37
N TYR A 86 -4.47 -1.97 12.74
CA TYR A 86 -4.93 -1.80 14.12
C TYR A 86 -4.38 -2.84 15.10
N GLN A 87 -4.20 -4.09 14.66
CA GLN A 87 -3.64 -5.15 15.51
C GLN A 87 -2.17 -4.87 15.88
N THR A 88 -1.36 -4.43 14.91
CA THR A 88 0.03 -4.04 15.14
C THR A 88 0.12 -2.81 16.03
N ALA A 89 -0.77 -1.84 15.82
CA ALA A 89 -0.86 -0.65 16.64
C ALA A 89 -1.19 -0.98 18.11
N LYS A 90 -2.19 -1.82 18.35
CA LYS A 90 -2.59 -2.26 19.70
C LYS A 90 -1.42 -2.88 20.47
N SER A 91 -0.71 -3.82 19.85
CA SER A 91 0.45 -4.47 20.48
C SER A 91 1.58 -3.47 20.82
N ALA A 92 1.85 -2.52 19.91
CA ALA A 92 2.81 -1.45 20.19
C ALA A 92 2.36 -0.53 21.33
N LEU A 93 1.06 -0.24 21.46
CA LEU A 93 0.54 0.58 22.55
C LEU A 93 0.57 -0.14 23.89
N GLU A 94 0.28 -1.45 23.93
CA GLU A 94 0.34 -2.25 25.16
C GLU A 94 1.76 -2.31 25.72
N THR A 95 2.75 -2.52 24.83
CA THR A 95 4.17 -2.49 25.20
C THR A 95 4.60 -1.09 25.66
N GLY A 96 4.19 -0.03 24.97
CA GLY A 96 4.43 1.35 25.40
C GLY A 96 3.77 1.69 26.75
N ALA A 97 2.55 1.22 26.99
CA ALA A 97 1.81 1.42 28.24
C ALA A 97 2.47 0.70 29.42
N ALA A 98 3.03 -0.48 29.20
CA ALA A 98 3.79 -1.20 30.23
C ALA A 98 5.04 -0.42 30.68
N LEU A 99 5.67 0.33 29.77
CA LEU A 99 6.83 1.18 30.06
C LEU A 99 6.43 2.51 30.73
N ALA A 100 5.29 3.08 30.37
CA ALA A 100 4.79 4.36 30.89
C ALA A 100 3.30 4.29 31.30
N PRO A 101 2.94 3.57 32.38
CA PRO A 101 1.54 3.30 32.74
C PRO A 101 0.77 4.54 33.23
N ALA A 102 1.48 5.62 33.59
CA ALA A 102 0.87 6.88 34.00
C ALA A 102 0.28 7.68 32.82
N GLU A 103 0.62 7.33 31.58
CA GLU A 103 0.20 8.10 30.40
C GLU A 103 -1.16 7.62 29.86
N SER A 104 -2.21 8.40 30.15
CA SER A 104 -3.59 8.15 29.70
C SER A 104 -3.74 8.06 28.17
N ARG A 105 -2.77 8.53 27.40
CA ARG A 105 -2.84 8.48 25.93
C ARG A 105 -2.82 7.04 25.41
N PHE A 106 -2.06 6.14 26.03
CA PHE A 106 -2.01 4.75 25.59
C PHE A 106 -3.36 4.06 25.76
N SER A 107 -3.99 4.19 26.91
CA SER A 107 -5.29 3.54 27.17
C SER A 107 -6.39 4.00 26.22
N LYS A 108 -6.40 5.30 25.86
CA LYS A 108 -7.34 5.85 24.87
C LYS A 108 -7.13 5.26 23.48
N LEU A 109 -5.88 5.21 23.01
CA LEU A 109 -5.55 4.68 21.69
C LEU A 109 -5.74 3.16 21.61
N ILE A 110 -5.51 2.43 22.71
CA ILE A 110 -5.80 0.98 22.78
C ILE A 110 -7.30 0.74 22.57
N LYS A 111 -8.15 1.49 23.29
CA LYS A 111 -9.61 1.39 23.13
C LYS A 111 -10.05 1.72 21.71
N GLU A 112 -9.47 2.76 21.09
CA GLU A 112 -9.73 3.11 19.69
C GLU A 112 -9.33 1.98 18.73
N CYS A 113 -8.17 1.36 18.93
CA CYS A 113 -7.76 0.19 18.13
C CYS A 113 -8.74 -0.99 18.29
N GLU A 114 -9.19 -1.26 19.52
CA GLU A 114 -10.15 -2.34 19.80
C GLU A 114 -11.50 -2.11 19.12
N GLU A 115 -12.00 -0.87 19.13
CA GLU A 115 -13.23 -0.49 18.42
C GLU A 115 -13.09 -0.71 16.91
N ARG A 116 -11.97 -0.27 16.31
CA ARG A 116 -11.70 -0.48 14.86
C ARG A 116 -11.58 -1.95 14.48
N ILE A 117 -10.92 -2.76 15.30
CA ILE A 117 -10.82 -4.21 15.08
C ILE A 117 -12.21 -4.87 15.19
N ALA A 118 -13.05 -4.42 16.12
CA ALA A 118 -14.42 -4.91 16.25
C ALA A 118 -15.30 -4.52 15.05
N GLU A 119 -15.13 -3.31 14.51
CA GLU A 119 -15.80 -2.87 13.28
C GLU A 119 -15.40 -3.75 12.09
N GLU A 120 -14.10 -3.98 11.87
CA GLU A 120 -13.61 -4.85 10.77
C GLU A 120 -14.11 -6.29 10.89
N THR A 121 -14.09 -6.85 12.11
CA THR A 121 -14.56 -8.23 12.34
C THR A 121 -16.08 -8.36 12.30
N GLY A 122 -16.82 -7.32 12.65
CA GLY A 122 -18.27 -7.23 12.51
C GLY A 122 -18.72 -7.18 11.04
N ASP A 123 -17.97 -6.47 10.19
CA ASP A 123 -18.29 -6.35 8.75
C ASP A 123 -18.04 -7.67 7.99
N VAL A 124 -17.03 -8.45 8.40
CA VAL A 124 -16.76 -9.79 7.85
C VAL A 124 -17.91 -10.78 8.12
N SER A 125 -18.69 -10.58 9.20
CA SER A 125 -19.85 -11.43 9.53
C SER A 125 -21.03 -11.23 8.57
N MET A 126 -21.12 -10.09 7.87
CA MET A 126 -22.18 -9.78 6.90
C MET A 126 -21.85 -10.22 5.46
N GLN A 127 -20.64 -10.73 5.19
CA GLN A 127 -20.17 -11.09 3.84
C GLN A 127 -19.92 -12.58 3.60
N MET A 128 -20.50 -13.49 4.40
CA MET A 128 -20.56 -14.90 4.04
C MET A 128 -21.91 -15.24 3.39
N PRO A 129 -21.96 -15.61 2.10
CA PRO A 129 -23.03 -16.48 1.62
C PRO A 129 -22.71 -17.91 2.02
N GLU A 130 -23.52 -18.44 2.93
CA GLU A 130 -23.74 -19.87 3.10
C GLU A 130 -24.19 -20.49 1.78
N ALA A 131 -23.37 -21.37 1.19
CA ALA A 131 -23.86 -22.40 0.28
C ALA A 131 -22.85 -23.56 0.16
N LEU A 132 -22.89 -24.48 1.13
CA LEU A 132 -22.55 -25.88 0.92
C LEU A 132 -23.85 -26.66 0.69
N ALA A 133 -24.13 -27.09 -0.55
CA ALA A 133 -24.90 -28.31 -0.83
C ALA A 133 -24.93 -28.65 -2.33
N LYS A 134 -24.28 -29.77 -2.68
CA LYS A 134 -24.70 -30.86 -3.59
C LYS A 134 -25.47 -30.51 -4.88
N ASN A 135 -24.95 -30.91 -6.04
CA ASN A 135 -25.65 -31.81 -6.98
C ASN A 135 -24.76 -32.34 -8.13
N ASP A 136 -25.00 -33.61 -8.44
CA ASP A 136 -24.50 -34.42 -9.56
C ASP A 136 -24.87 -33.87 -10.97
N VAL A 137 -23.88 -33.94 -11.89
CA VAL A 137 -23.83 -34.50 -13.29
C VAL A 137 -25.14 -34.52 -14.15
N PRO A 138 -25.16 -34.41 -15.52
CA PRO A 138 -24.10 -34.42 -16.56
C PRO A 138 -24.21 -33.36 -17.70
N ALA A 139 -23.20 -33.42 -18.59
CA ALA A 139 -23.06 -32.80 -19.91
C ALA A 139 -24.27 -32.83 -20.85
N LYS A 140 -24.38 -31.77 -21.68
CA LYS A 140 -24.93 -31.81 -23.04
C LYS A 140 -24.34 -30.69 -23.90
N GLU A 141 -23.89 -31.07 -25.09
CA GLU A 141 -23.54 -30.22 -26.23
C GLU A 141 -24.74 -29.39 -26.70
N ILE A 142 -24.50 -28.25 -27.36
CA ILE A 142 -25.01 -27.86 -28.70
C ILE A 142 -24.55 -26.43 -29.05
N GLU A 143 -23.74 -26.41 -30.10
CA GLU A 143 -23.63 -25.52 -31.27
C GLU A 143 -24.11 -24.05 -31.31
N LEU A 144 -23.32 -23.35 -32.14
CA LEU A 144 -23.34 -22.00 -32.72
C LEU A 144 -24.56 -21.76 -33.64
N ASP A 145 -25.17 -20.57 -33.65
CA ASP A 145 -25.07 -19.62 -34.79
C ASP A 145 -25.76 -18.26 -34.51
N LYS A 146 -25.39 -17.29 -35.37
CA LYS A 146 -25.51 -15.83 -35.35
C LYS A 146 -26.92 -15.24 -35.40
N ASP A 147 -27.07 -14.04 -34.86
CA ASP A 147 -27.60 -12.89 -35.60
C ASP A 147 -27.19 -11.55 -34.95
N GLN A 148 -26.74 -10.61 -35.78
CA GLN A 148 -26.24 -9.26 -35.46
C GLN A 148 -27.34 -8.23 -35.84
N PRO A 149 -27.34 -6.97 -35.31
CA PRO A 149 -26.41 -5.97 -35.85
C PRO A 149 -25.87 -4.92 -34.86
N ASN A 150 -24.57 -4.68 -35.01
CA ASN A 150 -23.85 -3.40 -35.05
C ASN A 150 -24.29 -2.23 -34.14
N LEU A 151 -23.49 -1.97 -33.10
CA LEU A 151 -23.16 -0.61 -32.63
C LEU A 151 -21.63 -0.56 -32.42
N GLU A 152 -21.00 0.38 -33.12
CA GLU A 152 -19.57 0.64 -33.13
C GLU A 152 -19.08 1.00 -31.72
N ILE A 153 -18.15 0.23 -31.18
CA ILE A 153 -17.36 0.61 -29.99
C ILE A 153 -15.90 0.59 -30.38
N GLU A 154 -15.33 1.78 -30.29
CA GLU A 154 -13.94 2.19 -30.37
C GLU A 154 -12.98 1.16 -29.71
N ALA A 155 -11.92 0.82 -30.44
CA ALA A 155 -11.03 -0.29 -30.12
C ALA A 155 -10.30 -0.11 -28.77
N ALA A 156 -10.58 -1.03 -27.84
CA ALA A 156 -9.80 -1.20 -26.61
C ALA A 156 -8.37 -1.70 -26.94
N PRO A 157 -7.35 -1.30 -26.15
CA PRO A 157 -5.97 -1.77 -26.36
C PRO A 157 -5.89 -3.30 -26.19
N PRO A 158 -4.95 -3.97 -26.90
CA PRO A 158 -4.81 -5.42 -26.81
C PRO A 158 -4.52 -5.83 -25.36
N LYS A 159 -5.32 -6.77 -24.84
CA LYS A 159 -5.13 -7.34 -23.51
C LYS A 159 -3.73 -7.97 -23.45
N PRO A 160 -2.90 -7.67 -22.44
CA PRO A 160 -1.59 -8.30 -22.32
C PRO A 160 -1.75 -9.82 -22.28
N ALA A 161 -0.97 -10.55 -23.07
CA ALA A 161 -1.05 -12.00 -23.21
C ALA A 161 -0.77 -12.75 -21.89
N TYR A 162 -0.17 -12.06 -20.92
CA TYR A 162 0.23 -12.56 -19.62
C TYR A 162 -0.23 -11.57 -18.53
N ARG A 163 -0.90 -12.09 -17.52
CA ARG A 163 -1.24 -11.36 -16.28
C ARG A 163 -0.54 -12.07 -15.13
N HIS A 164 -0.09 -11.33 -14.14
CA HIS A 164 0.42 -11.91 -12.90
C HIS A 164 -0.33 -11.35 -11.71
N GLU A 165 -0.47 -12.16 -10.67
CA GLU A 165 -1.02 -11.81 -9.38
C GLU A 165 -0.10 -12.35 -8.29
N PHE A 166 -0.17 -11.78 -7.11
CA PHE A 166 0.50 -12.37 -5.96
C PHE A 166 -0.41 -12.34 -4.74
N TYR A 167 -0.22 -13.32 -3.87
CA TYR A 167 -0.77 -13.33 -2.53
C TYR A 167 0.32 -13.80 -1.58
N GLN A 168 0.11 -13.62 -0.27
CA GLN A 168 1.15 -13.94 0.71
C GLN A 168 0.59 -14.64 1.93
N LYS A 169 1.49 -15.39 2.55
CA LYS A 169 1.39 -16.00 3.87
C LYS A 169 2.46 -15.37 4.78
N PRO A 170 2.44 -15.63 6.10
CA PRO A 170 3.47 -15.11 7.00
C PRO A 170 4.89 -15.48 6.57
N GLU A 171 5.11 -16.69 6.06
CA GLU A 171 6.44 -17.22 5.71
C GLU A 171 6.69 -17.40 4.20
N GLU A 172 5.65 -17.32 3.38
CA GLU A 172 5.73 -17.57 1.94
C GLU A 172 5.04 -16.43 1.15
N VAL A 173 5.54 -16.10 -0.03
CA VAL A 173 4.84 -15.30 -1.05
C VAL A 173 4.59 -16.18 -2.26
N VAL A 174 3.38 -16.14 -2.81
CA VAL A 174 3.03 -16.91 -4.00
C VAL A 174 2.72 -15.96 -5.14
N VAL A 175 3.49 -16.06 -6.22
CA VAL A 175 3.30 -15.32 -7.47
C VAL A 175 2.68 -16.26 -8.49
N THR A 176 1.54 -15.87 -9.06
CA THR A 176 0.82 -16.63 -10.08
C THR A 176 0.89 -15.89 -11.41
N ILE A 177 1.49 -16.49 -12.42
CA ILE A 177 1.54 -15.97 -13.79
C ILE A 177 0.53 -16.74 -14.63
N PHE A 178 -0.51 -16.08 -15.11
CA PHE A 178 -1.54 -16.69 -15.94
C PHE A 178 -1.04 -16.86 -17.38
N ALA A 179 -0.93 -18.12 -17.78
CA ALA A 179 -0.23 -18.56 -18.97
C ALA A 179 -0.91 -19.83 -19.49
N LYS A 180 -1.76 -19.71 -20.52
CA LYS A 180 -2.50 -20.85 -21.09
C LYS A 180 -1.64 -21.64 -22.08
N GLY A 181 -1.59 -22.96 -21.92
CA GLY A 181 -1.01 -23.90 -22.89
C GLY A 181 0.50 -23.78 -23.02
N ILE A 182 1.21 -23.60 -21.91
CA ILE A 182 2.68 -23.47 -21.91
C ILE A 182 3.28 -24.76 -21.35
N PRO A 183 4.16 -25.44 -22.11
CA PRO A 183 4.83 -26.64 -21.63
C PRO A 183 5.90 -26.31 -20.59
N HIS A 184 6.21 -27.27 -19.72
CA HIS A 184 7.19 -27.11 -18.64
C HIS A 184 8.58 -26.69 -19.17
N ASP A 185 8.99 -27.23 -20.33
CA ASP A 185 10.32 -26.98 -20.91
C ASP A 185 10.52 -25.55 -21.41
N CYS A 186 9.43 -24.78 -21.55
CA CYS A 186 9.45 -23.40 -22.04
C CYS A 186 9.53 -22.35 -20.92
N VAL A 187 9.52 -22.76 -19.64
CA VAL A 187 9.54 -21.88 -18.48
C VAL A 187 10.89 -21.98 -17.78
N LYS A 188 11.56 -20.85 -17.59
CA LYS A 188 12.78 -20.74 -16.79
C LYS A 188 12.53 -19.79 -15.63
N VAL A 189 12.82 -20.24 -14.41
CA VAL A 189 12.68 -19.46 -13.19
C VAL A 189 14.01 -19.47 -12.45
N ASP A 190 14.57 -18.28 -12.24
CA ASP A 190 15.80 -18.06 -11.48
C ASP A 190 15.49 -17.24 -10.22
N TYR A 191 16.06 -17.67 -9.09
CA TYR A 191 15.90 -17.02 -7.79
C TYR A 191 17.21 -16.35 -7.38
N GLY A 192 17.15 -15.06 -7.05
CA GLY A 192 18.22 -14.35 -6.36
C GLY A 192 17.84 -14.04 -4.90
N GLU A 193 18.76 -13.48 -4.13
CA GLU A 193 18.50 -13.12 -2.72
C GLU A 193 17.33 -12.13 -2.56
N GLN A 194 17.12 -11.26 -3.55
CA GLN A 194 16.07 -10.23 -3.54
C GLN A 194 15.48 -10.00 -4.95
N THR A 195 15.60 -10.97 -5.84
CA THR A 195 15.15 -10.85 -7.24
C THR A 195 14.50 -12.15 -7.67
N LEU A 196 13.42 -12.05 -8.42
CA LEU A 196 12.81 -13.17 -9.12
C LEU A 196 12.96 -12.90 -10.61
N SER A 197 13.39 -13.90 -11.39
CA SER A 197 13.45 -13.82 -12.84
C SER A 197 12.68 -14.97 -13.44
N VAL A 198 11.65 -14.67 -14.23
CA VAL A 198 10.82 -15.64 -14.93
C VAL A 198 10.86 -15.33 -16.42
N ALA A 199 11.29 -16.30 -17.22
CA ALA A 199 11.27 -16.22 -18.67
C ALA A 199 10.39 -17.34 -19.22
N ILE A 200 9.40 -16.97 -20.04
CA ILE A 200 8.50 -17.90 -20.69
C ILE A 200 8.63 -17.73 -22.20
N ASN A 201 9.18 -18.75 -22.87
CA ASN A 201 9.45 -18.76 -24.30
C ASN A 201 8.67 -19.89 -24.96
N ALA A 202 7.41 -19.63 -25.32
CA ALA A 202 6.57 -20.60 -26.02
C ALA A 202 6.64 -20.40 -27.55
N PRO A 203 6.74 -21.48 -28.35
CA PRO A 203 6.73 -21.37 -29.81
C PRO A 203 5.39 -20.80 -30.30
N GLY A 204 5.42 -19.67 -31.00
CA GLY A 204 4.23 -19.00 -31.53
C GLY A 204 3.57 -17.97 -30.59
N LYS A 205 4.16 -17.66 -29.43
CA LYS A 205 3.75 -16.55 -28.55
C LYS A 205 4.91 -15.59 -28.33
N GLU A 206 4.59 -14.35 -27.93
CA GLU A 206 5.61 -13.38 -27.51
C GLU A 206 6.34 -13.87 -26.25
N ALA A 207 7.66 -13.67 -26.23
CA ALA A 207 8.51 -14.03 -25.11
C ALA A 207 8.19 -13.15 -23.89
N TYR A 208 7.78 -13.77 -22.79
CA TYR A 208 7.42 -13.07 -21.56
C TYR A 208 8.58 -13.10 -20.57
N HIS A 209 8.99 -11.91 -20.12
CA HIS A 209 10.04 -11.73 -19.13
C HIS A 209 9.47 -10.96 -17.93
N PHE A 210 9.59 -11.54 -16.74
CA PHE A 210 9.12 -10.96 -15.50
C PHE A 210 10.25 -10.99 -14.47
N GLN A 211 10.83 -9.83 -14.21
CA GLN A 211 12.02 -9.69 -13.37
C GLN A 211 11.84 -8.67 -12.24
N PRO A 212 10.88 -8.86 -11.32
CA PRO A 212 10.68 -7.94 -10.23
C PRO A 212 11.87 -7.96 -9.27
N ARG A 213 12.26 -6.78 -8.79
CA ARG A 213 13.05 -6.67 -7.57
C ARG A 213 12.11 -6.87 -6.40
N LEU A 214 12.32 -7.89 -5.58
CA LEU A 214 11.37 -8.26 -4.53
C LEU A 214 11.43 -7.29 -3.35
N PHE A 215 10.29 -7.07 -2.69
CA PHE A 215 10.16 -6.18 -1.52
C PHE A 215 11.19 -6.48 -0.42
N ALA A 216 11.42 -7.77 -0.15
CA ALA A 216 12.39 -8.21 0.84
C ALA A 216 13.16 -9.45 0.38
N LYS A 217 14.15 -9.83 1.18
CA LYS A 217 15.00 -11.00 0.90
C LYS A 217 14.20 -12.30 0.97
N ILE A 218 14.53 -13.21 0.07
CA ILE A 218 13.98 -14.56 0.01
C ILE A 218 15.09 -15.59 0.27
N ILE A 219 14.70 -16.83 0.55
CA ILE A 219 15.62 -17.98 0.70
C ILE A 219 15.53 -18.81 -0.58
N PRO A 220 16.45 -18.65 -1.56
CA PRO A 220 16.38 -19.33 -2.86
C PRO A 220 16.24 -20.86 -2.75
N GLU A 221 16.93 -21.47 -1.77
CA GLU A 221 16.91 -22.92 -1.54
C GLU A 221 15.54 -23.48 -1.15
N LYS A 222 14.64 -22.65 -0.61
CA LYS A 222 13.28 -23.03 -0.20
C LYS A 222 12.22 -22.59 -1.20
N CYS A 223 12.61 -21.90 -2.27
CA CYS A 223 11.69 -21.47 -3.31
C CYS A 223 11.39 -22.63 -4.27
N ARG A 224 10.16 -22.69 -4.77
CA ARG A 224 9.71 -23.73 -5.71
C ARG A 224 8.72 -23.14 -6.71
N TYR A 225 8.58 -23.76 -7.87
CA TYR A 225 7.57 -23.39 -8.85
C TYR A 225 6.90 -24.62 -9.46
N ASP A 226 5.63 -24.45 -9.80
CA ASP A 226 4.79 -25.46 -10.44
C ASP A 226 4.23 -24.85 -11.74
N VAL A 227 4.52 -25.49 -12.88
CA VAL A 227 3.94 -25.10 -14.16
C VAL A 227 2.67 -25.91 -14.38
N LEU A 228 1.55 -25.24 -14.61
CA LEU A 228 0.25 -25.84 -14.91
C LEU A 228 -0.18 -25.44 -16.31
N SER A 229 -1.19 -26.13 -16.85
CA SER A 229 -1.72 -25.86 -18.20
C SER A 229 -2.33 -24.45 -18.35
N THR A 230 -2.69 -23.80 -17.25
CA THR A 230 -3.35 -22.48 -17.25
C THR A 230 -2.54 -21.38 -16.56
N LYS A 231 -1.52 -21.73 -15.78
CA LYS A 231 -0.74 -20.80 -14.95
C LYS A 231 0.59 -21.38 -14.52
N VAL A 232 1.50 -20.51 -14.12
CA VAL A 232 2.73 -20.86 -13.40
C VAL A 232 2.60 -20.33 -11.98
N GLU A 233 2.68 -21.19 -10.99
CA GLU A 233 2.70 -20.81 -9.57
C GLU A 233 4.12 -20.84 -9.04
N ILE A 234 4.59 -19.74 -8.47
CA ILE A 234 5.93 -19.59 -7.94
C ILE A 234 5.81 -19.27 -6.45
N ARG A 235 6.35 -20.13 -5.60
CA ARG A 235 6.34 -19.99 -4.15
C ARG A 235 7.73 -19.54 -3.68
N LEU A 236 7.78 -18.33 -3.15
CA LEU A 236 8.97 -17.70 -2.61
C LEU A 236 8.96 -17.82 -1.09
N ALA A 237 10.01 -18.36 -0.51
CA ALA A 237 10.17 -18.41 0.94
C ALA A 237 10.77 -17.08 1.44
N LYS A 238 10.07 -16.39 2.36
CA LYS A 238 10.56 -15.14 2.94
C LYS A 238 11.74 -15.44 3.88
N SER A 239 12.77 -14.60 3.88
CA SER A 239 13.87 -14.73 4.86
C SER A 239 13.47 -14.21 6.25
N VAL A 240 12.52 -13.28 6.30
CA VAL A 240 11.96 -12.71 7.53
C VAL A 240 10.44 -12.68 7.39
N PRO A 241 9.66 -13.08 8.42
CA PRO A 241 8.21 -13.08 8.38
C PRO A 241 7.65 -11.65 8.49
N ILE A 242 7.77 -10.88 7.40
CA ILE A 242 7.19 -9.55 7.26
C ILE A 242 6.04 -9.57 6.25
N HIS A 243 5.05 -8.71 6.44
CA HIS A 243 4.00 -8.49 5.45
C HIS A 243 4.56 -7.62 4.31
N TRP A 244 4.34 -8.05 3.07
CA TRP A 244 4.77 -7.33 1.86
C TRP A 244 3.63 -6.44 1.39
N THR A 245 3.81 -5.12 1.42
CA THR A 245 2.81 -4.17 0.91
C THR A 245 2.74 -4.12 -0.62
N SER A 246 3.82 -4.56 -1.28
CA SER A 246 3.91 -4.75 -2.73
C SER A 246 4.81 -5.95 -3.02
N LEU A 247 4.67 -6.56 -4.20
CA LEU A 247 5.60 -7.58 -4.69
C LEU A 247 6.96 -6.98 -5.02
N GLU A 248 6.94 -5.76 -5.57
CA GLU A 248 8.13 -5.06 -6.04
C GLU A 248 8.67 -4.08 -5.00
N PHE A 249 9.98 -4.04 -4.88
CA PHE A 249 10.73 -2.99 -4.21
C PHE A 249 10.66 -1.74 -5.06
N SER A 250 9.68 -0.88 -4.80
CA SER A 250 9.70 0.46 -5.36
C SER A 250 10.76 1.31 -4.64
N ARG A 251 11.76 1.76 -5.39
CA ARG A 251 12.67 2.84 -4.97
C ARG A 251 12.24 4.20 -5.52
N GLU A 252 11.08 4.29 -6.16
CA GLU A 252 10.63 5.48 -6.88
C GLU A 252 9.70 6.30 -5.97
N VAL A 253 9.85 7.59 -5.66
CA VAL A 253 10.78 8.69 -6.04
C VAL A 253 11.45 8.54 -7.41
N ALA A 254 10.65 8.33 -8.45
CA ALA A 254 11.01 8.78 -9.78
C ALA A 254 10.56 10.24 -9.87
N ILE A 255 11.52 11.15 -9.71
CA ILE A 255 11.37 12.53 -10.19
C ILE A 255 10.99 12.41 -11.65
N THR A 256 9.75 12.74 -11.99
CA THR A 256 9.40 13.06 -13.37
C THR A 256 10.22 14.29 -13.73
N GLN A 257 11.28 14.10 -14.52
CA GLN A 257 11.93 15.18 -15.24
C GLN A 257 10.85 15.86 -16.08
N ARG A 258 10.36 16.99 -15.58
CA ARG A 258 9.54 17.89 -16.39
C ARG A 258 10.40 18.40 -17.53
N VAL A 259 9.92 18.11 -18.72
CA VAL A 259 10.41 18.63 -19.99
C VAL A 259 10.65 20.13 -19.87
N ASN A 260 11.85 20.51 -20.30
CA ASN A 260 12.32 21.88 -20.38
C ASN A 260 11.51 22.62 -21.45
N VAL A 261 10.69 23.59 -21.06
CA VAL A 261 10.20 24.64 -21.97
C VAL A 261 10.53 25.97 -21.34
N SER A 262 11.44 26.70 -21.98
CA SER A 262 11.87 28.02 -21.58
C SER A 262 10.77 29.07 -21.80
N SER A 263 10.71 29.99 -20.83
CA SER A 263 10.31 31.41 -20.93
C SER A 263 8.91 31.77 -21.44
N VAL A 264 8.01 32.16 -20.51
CA VAL A 264 7.30 33.46 -20.56
C VAL A 264 7.03 33.95 -19.13
N SER A 265 7.28 35.24 -18.94
CA SER A 265 7.16 36.05 -17.74
C SER A 265 5.71 36.28 -17.27
N ALA A 266 5.58 36.50 -15.96
CA ALA A 266 4.57 37.34 -15.28
C ALA A 266 3.11 36.84 -15.14
N SER A 267 2.72 36.71 -13.87
CA SER A 267 1.41 37.09 -13.29
C SER A 267 0.20 36.13 -13.39
N GLN A 268 -0.36 35.87 -12.20
CA GLN A 268 -1.69 35.31 -11.85
C GLN A 268 -1.84 33.79 -11.66
N ARG A 269 -2.13 33.40 -10.40
CA ARG A 269 -2.62 32.07 -10.00
C ARG A 269 -4.08 31.90 -10.45
N PRO A 270 -4.50 30.76 -11.02
CA PRO A 270 -5.92 30.45 -11.15
C PRO A 270 -6.52 30.13 -9.77
N SER A 271 -7.45 30.96 -9.29
CA SER A 271 -8.33 30.62 -8.17
C SER A 271 -9.40 29.64 -8.65
N TYR A 272 -9.38 28.41 -8.13
CA TYR A 272 -10.41 27.42 -8.41
C TYR A 272 -11.56 27.54 -7.38
N PRO A 273 -12.83 27.57 -7.80
CA PRO A 273 -13.95 27.75 -6.89
C PRO A 273 -14.22 26.48 -6.07
N SER A 274 -14.13 26.61 -4.75
CA SER A 274 -14.49 25.58 -3.77
C SER A 274 -16.01 25.39 -3.71
N SER A 275 -16.50 24.20 -4.06
CA SER A 275 -17.91 23.81 -3.94
C SER A 275 -18.30 23.57 -2.48
N LYS A 276 -19.12 24.46 -1.91
CA LYS A 276 -19.89 24.18 -0.67
C LYS A 276 -21.20 23.51 -1.06
N PRO A 277 -21.71 22.49 -0.34
CA PRO A 277 -23.01 21.91 -0.63
C PRO A 277 -24.10 22.86 -0.13
N GLN A 278 -24.78 23.55 -1.05
CA GLN A 278 -25.99 24.30 -0.75
C GLN A 278 -27.18 23.37 -1.03
N ARG A 279 -27.94 23.01 0.02
CA ARG A 279 -29.14 22.17 -0.10
C ARG A 279 -30.20 22.97 -0.86
N VAL A 280 -30.44 22.62 -2.12
CA VAL A 280 -31.49 23.23 -2.94
C VAL A 280 -32.82 22.59 -2.54
N ASP A 281 -33.78 23.44 -2.18
CA ASP A 281 -35.12 23.04 -1.75
C ASP A 281 -36.06 23.00 -2.97
N TRP A 282 -36.18 21.81 -3.55
CA TRP A 282 -36.84 21.60 -4.85
C TRP A 282 -38.35 21.90 -4.82
N ASP A 283 -39.01 21.74 -3.66
CA ASP A 283 -40.43 22.04 -3.49
C ASP A 283 -40.74 23.53 -3.74
N LYS A 284 -39.79 24.42 -3.42
CA LYS A 284 -39.94 25.85 -3.62
C LYS A 284 -39.85 26.24 -5.10
N ILE A 285 -39.01 25.54 -5.86
CA ILE A 285 -38.84 25.76 -7.30
C ILE A 285 -40.07 25.26 -8.06
N GLU A 286 -40.61 24.10 -7.69
CA GLU A 286 -41.80 23.56 -8.36
C GLU A 286 -43.04 24.44 -8.13
N ALA A 287 -43.18 25.01 -6.93
CA ALA A 287 -44.24 25.96 -6.62
C ALA A 287 -44.13 27.28 -7.40
N GLN A 288 -42.90 27.69 -7.76
CA GLN A 288 -42.65 28.91 -8.54
C GLN A 288 -42.96 28.68 -10.03
N VAL A 289 -42.57 27.53 -10.58
CA VAL A 289 -42.88 27.15 -11.97
C VAL A 289 -44.38 27.02 -12.19
N LYS A 290 -45.12 26.41 -11.25
CA LYS A 290 -46.59 26.33 -11.35
C LYS A 290 -47.27 27.70 -11.32
N LYS A 291 -46.71 28.71 -10.65
CA LYS A 291 -47.23 30.09 -10.67
C LYS A 291 -46.93 30.84 -11.96
N GLU A 292 -45.85 30.47 -12.66
CA GLU A 292 -45.39 31.16 -13.86
C GLU A 292 -46.02 30.60 -15.15
N VAL A 293 -46.47 29.33 -15.12
CA VAL A 293 -47.22 28.70 -16.23
C VAL A 293 -48.69 29.16 -16.29
N GLN A 294 -49.18 29.85 -15.28
CA GLN A 294 -50.59 30.27 -15.17
C GLN A 294 -50.82 31.78 -15.38
N ARG A 295 -49.86 32.47 -16.02
CA ARG A 295 -49.93 33.89 -16.38
C ARG A 295 -49.73 34.08 -17.89
#